data_AF-A0A507E7Y6-F1
#
_entry.id   AF-A0A507E7Y6-F1
#
_cell.length_a   1.000
_cell.length_b   1.000
_cell.length_c   1.000
_cell.angle_alpha   90.00
_cell.angle_beta   90.00
_cell.angle_gamma   90.00
#
_symmetry.space_group_name_H-M   'P 1'
#
loop_
_entity.id
_entity.type
_entity.pdbx_description
1 polymer ?
#
loop_
_entity_poly.entity_id
_entity_poly.type
_entity_poly.pdbx_seq_one_letter_code
_entity_poly.pdbx_strand_id
1 'polypeptide(L)'
;MEQQPTAPTTRRGHLLRILSHPRSYLISLLGSLLAVFPYPRLLILSVLLSNYIISTRWLLPLIATKLVERSTIRITGGSIENPQDGTVDMKMKGEVTDAGPIDASIRFNGPVKLGYEDVDGEIVVVGEAEGMPAIDARGGNASLDASVRVRITDTAAFGLFAETMVQSQEFELVLMADDMTVLVMGLLPIHHVQMRKTLVMRGLDGLSDIQILTAVATKGTSDYIELSTSCVLHNPSDLTIAMGDVVLEMFHTVHCVGSVEMKDLCLQPGKNVVSCSAKYAPQTAEQARAGRVLLGQYVTGAASKVTIKGSLTKSTKFDYLAPALASLNVTTTLPGEQRKMITRTQLVIDPFRLAMLQSATRLELFNPMEAPVSILWMKGRVVCRGEVIGHLNEDLAAKNQIIVVEPNQHQLTGTMSMRLRISPAAVTAIMAAGFAGGGKGSAPAALPHSGMTLFDVDVESTLGCRVGDYFVELDYRQETVPVGIFG
;
A
#
# COMPACT_ATOMS: atom_id res chain seq x y z
N MET A 1 19.84 -86.59 -60.40
CA MET A 1 18.63 -86.39 -61.23
C MET A 1 18.15 -84.97 -60.95
N GLU A 2 18.48 -83.99 -61.80
CA GLU A 2 17.59 -83.51 -62.88
C GLU A 2 16.21 -83.09 -62.31
N GLN A 3 15.72 -81.85 -62.36
CA GLN A 3 15.92 -80.71 -63.26
C GLN A 3 15.55 -79.38 -62.56
N GLN A 4 16.16 -78.29 -63.04
CA GLN A 4 15.63 -76.91 -63.08
C GLN A 4 15.41 -76.60 -64.59
N PRO A 5 14.53 -75.69 -65.10
CA PRO A 5 14.10 -74.40 -64.53
C PRO A 5 12.62 -73.99 -64.76
N THR A 6 12.12 -72.92 -64.11
CA THR A 6 11.87 -71.62 -64.78
C THR A 6 11.58 -70.51 -63.74
N ALA A 7 12.28 -69.38 -63.87
CA ALA A 7 11.96 -68.06 -63.31
C ALA A 7 11.57 -67.13 -64.51
N PRO A 8 11.16 -65.84 -64.39
CA PRO A 8 11.13 -64.92 -63.23
C PRO A 8 9.79 -64.12 -63.13
N THR A 9 9.46 -63.32 -62.11
CA THR A 9 9.80 -61.88 -62.04
C THR A 9 9.18 -61.20 -60.79
N THR A 10 10.06 -60.67 -59.95
CA THR A 10 10.02 -59.32 -59.34
C THR A 10 8.74 -58.84 -58.63
N ARG A 11 8.51 -59.35 -57.42
CA ARG A 11 7.59 -58.75 -56.41
C ARG A 11 8.27 -57.65 -55.57
N ARG A 12 8.93 -56.68 -56.24
CA ARG A 12 9.62 -55.55 -55.56
C ARG A 12 9.24 -54.15 -56.08
N GLY A 13 8.28 -54.04 -56.99
CA GLY A 13 7.79 -52.76 -57.52
C GLY A 13 6.50 -52.21 -56.88
N HIS A 14 5.77 -53.01 -56.10
CA HIS A 14 4.42 -52.62 -55.66
C HIS A 14 4.35 -51.81 -54.35
N LEU A 15 5.39 -51.84 -53.51
CA LEU A 15 5.39 -51.12 -52.23
C LEU A 15 5.80 -49.64 -52.36
N LEU A 16 6.46 -49.25 -53.46
CA LEU A 16 6.95 -47.87 -53.64
C LEU A 16 5.95 -46.93 -54.34
N ARG A 17 4.80 -47.43 -54.82
CA ARG A 17 3.79 -46.60 -55.51
C ARG A 17 2.65 -46.10 -54.63
N ILE A 18 2.58 -46.54 -53.37
CA ILE A 18 1.51 -46.16 -52.41
C ILE A 18 1.79 -44.80 -51.75
N LEU A 19 3.02 -44.28 -51.82
CA LEU A 19 3.42 -43.05 -51.13
C LEU A 19 3.24 -41.75 -51.93
N SER A 20 2.74 -41.78 -53.17
CA SER A 20 2.67 -40.54 -53.97
C SER A 20 1.27 -39.95 -54.19
N HIS A 21 0.16 -40.69 -54.01
CA HIS A 21 -1.20 -40.17 -54.29
C HIS A 21 -2.28 -40.75 -53.33
N PRO A 22 -2.51 -40.17 -52.14
CA PRO A 22 -3.53 -40.64 -51.20
C PRO A 22 -4.98 -40.35 -51.65
N ARG A 23 -5.18 -39.38 -52.55
CA ARG A 23 -6.52 -38.99 -53.06
C ARG A 23 -7.13 -40.02 -54.02
N SER A 24 -6.34 -40.68 -54.86
CA SER A 24 -6.87 -41.62 -55.86
C SER A 24 -7.29 -42.98 -55.27
N TYR A 25 -6.67 -43.39 -54.16
CA TYR A 25 -7.06 -44.60 -53.43
C TYR A 25 -8.34 -44.41 -52.58
N LEU A 26 -8.55 -43.22 -52.03
CA LEU A 26 -9.79 -42.87 -51.32
C LEU A 26 -10.99 -42.83 -52.27
N ILE A 27 -10.80 -42.33 -53.49
CA ILE A 27 -11.84 -42.29 -54.53
C ILE A 27 -12.16 -43.69 -55.06
N SER A 28 -11.17 -44.59 -55.20
CA SER A 28 -11.44 -45.97 -55.61
C SER A 28 -12.10 -46.82 -54.52
N LEU A 29 -11.80 -46.55 -53.24
CA LEU A 29 -12.47 -47.19 -52.10
C LEU A 29 -13.92 -46.67 -51.91
N LEU A 30 -14.16 -45.38 -52.18
CA LEU A 30 -15.51 -44.80 -52.23
C LEU A 30 -16.32 -45.34 -53.42
N GLY A 31 -15.67 -45.52 -54.58
CA GLY A 31 -16.28 -46.09 -55.78
C GLY A 31 -16.67 -47.56 -55.63
N SER A 32 -15.91 -48.35 -54.86
CA SER A 32 -16.24 -49.76 -54.61
C SER A 32 -17.31 -49.96 -53.53
N LEU A 33 -17.47 -49.01 -52.60
CA LEU A 33 -18.58 -48.98 -51.62
C LEU A 33 -19.93 -48.64 -52.28
N LEU A 34 -19.92 -47.84 -53.36
CA LEU A 34 -21.09 -47.48 -54.16
C LEU A 34 -21.68 -48.64 -54.98
N ALA A 35 -20.92 -49.73 -55.19
CA ALA A 35 -21.35 -50.87 -55.99
C ALA A 35 -22.05 -51.99 -55.18
N VAL A 36 -22.08 -51.89 -53.84
CA VAL A 36 -22.51 -52.99 -52.95
C VAL A 36 -23.82 -52.69 -52.20
N PHE A 37 -24.31 -51.45 -52.24
CA PHE A 37 -25.53 -51.05 -51.50
C PHE A 37 -26.63 -50.55 -52.45
N PRO A 38 -27.89 -51.05 -52.33
CA PRO A 38 -29.00 -50.51 -53.11
C PRO A 38 -29.20 -49.02 -52.75
N TYR A 39 -29.36 -48.18 -53.78
CA TYR A 39 -29.57 -46.71 -53.70
C TYR A 39 -30.40 -46.20 -52.50
N PRO A 40 -31.52 -46.82 -52.07
CA PRO A 40 -32.25 -46.37 -50.87
C PRO A 40 -31.44 -46.42 -49.56
N ARG A 41 -30.50 -47.36 -49.40
CA ARG A 41 -29.66 -47.47 -48.19
C ARG A 41 -28.57 -46.41 -48.14
N LEU A 42 -28.04 -46.00 -49.29
CA LEU A 42 -27.07 -44.90 -49.40
C LEU A 42 -27.72 -43.54 -49.07
N LEU A 43 -28.98 -43.34 -49.45
CA LEU A 43 -29.73 -42.12 -49.13
C LEU A 43 -30.07 -42.05 -47.62
N ILE A 44 -30.46 -43.16 -47.01
CA ILE A 44 -30.66 -43.23 -45.55
C ILE A 44 -29.34 -42.96 -44.82
N LEU A 45 -28.22 -43.55 -45.27
CA LEU A 45 -26.91 -43.33 -44.67
C LEU A 45 -26.46 -41.87 -44.81
N SER A 46 -26.70 -41.21 -45.95
CA SER A 46 -26.33 -39.81 -46.14
C SER A 46 -27.17 -38.86 -45.28
N VAL A 47 -28.47 -39.13 -45.13
CA VAL A 47 -29.37 -38.38 -44.23
C VAL A 47 -28.99 -38.58 -42.76
N LEU A 48 -28.60 -39.81 -42.39
CA LEU A 48 -28.12 -40.10 -41.02
C LEU A 48 -26.76 -39.45 -40.76
N LEU A 49 -25.83 -39.47 -41.71
CA LEU A 49 -24.55 -38.77 -41.59
C LEU A 49 -24.75 -37.26 -41.54
N SER A 50 -25.63 -36.69 -42.37
CA SER A 50 -25.90 -35.25 -42.34
C SER A 50 -26.54 -34.85 -41.02
N ASN A 51 -27.52 -35.61 -40.52
CA ASN A 51 -28.11 -35.36 -39.21
C ASN A 51 -27.12 -35.56 -38.07
N TYR A 52 -26.21 -36.53 -38.16
CA TYR A 52 -25.13 -36.72 -37.19
C TYR A 52 -24.16 -35.53 -37.21
N ILE A 53 -23.73 -35.08 -38.38
CA ILE A 53 -22.83 -33.92 -38.54
C ILE A 53 -23.50 -32.63 -38.05
N ILE A 54 -24.77 -32.41 -38.40
CA ILE A 54 -25.54 -31.26 -37.92
C ILE A 54 -25.68 -31.35 -36.39
N SER A 55 -26.13 -32.49 -35.85
CA SER A 55 -26.31 -32.66 -34.41
C SER A 55 -25.00 -32.46 -33.63
N THR A 56 -23.88 -33.02 -34.10
CA THR A 56 -22.57 -32.85 -33.45
C THR A 56 -22.05 -31.42 -33.57
N ARG A 57 -22.28 -30.74 -34.69
CA ARG A 57 -21.86 -29.34 -34.88
C ARG A 57 -22.61 -28.36 -33.98
N TRP A 58 -23.86 -28.64 -33.62
CA TRP A 58 -24.66 -27.78 -32.73
C TRP A 58 -24.63 -28.22 -31.26
N LEU A 59 -24.58 -29.52 -30.99
CA LEU A 59 -24.67 -30.07 -29.63
C LEU A 59 -23.34 -30.05 -28.86
N LEU A 60 -22.22 -30.33 -29.55
CA LEU A 60 -20.90 -30.34 -28.91
C LEU A 60 -20.49 -28.99 -28.28
N PRO A 61 -20.66 -27.83 -28.93
CA PRO A 61 -20.33 -26.56 -28.28
C PRO A 61 -21.23 -26.28 -27.07
N LEU A 62 -22.51 -26.65 -27.11
CA LEU A 62 -23.43 -26.49 -25.97
C LEU A 62 -23.00 -27.34 -24.76
N ILE A 63 -22.62 -28.59 -25.00
CA ILE A 63 -22.12 -29.48 -23.95
C ILE A 63 -20.79 -28.95 -23.41
N ALA A 64 -19.87 -28.54 -24.28
CA ALA A 64 -18.58 -27.98 -23.89
C ALA A 64 -18.76 -26.71 -23.04
N THR A 65 -19.63 -25.79 -23.44
CA THR A 65 -19.97 -24.58 -22.66
C THR A 65 -20.56 -24.95 -21.31
N LYS A 66 -21.47 -25.92 -21.22
CA LYS A 66 -22.03 -26.37 -19.93
C LYS A 66 -20.99 -27.01 -19.01
N LEU A 67 -20.03 -27.75 -19.55
CA LEU A 67 -18.92 -28.31 -18.78
C LEU A 67 -17.96 -27.23 -18.30
N VAL A 68 -17.62 -26.27 -19.17
CA VAL A 68 -16.83 -25.11 -18.79
C VAL A 68 -17.56 -24.33 -17.70
N GLU A 69 -18.85 -24.03 -17.84
CA GLU A 69 -19.64 -23.32 -16.81
C GLU A 69 -19.72 -24.08 -15.48
N ARG A 70 -19.75 -25.41 -15.50
CA ARG A 70 -19.79 -26.24 -14.28
C ARG A 70 -18.45 -26.35 -13.56
N SER A 71 -17.32 -26.16 -14.24
CA SER A 71 -15.99 -26.30 -13.62
C SER A 71 -15.80 -25.34 -12.44
N THR A 72 -14.94 -25.68 -11.50
CA THR A 72 -14.61 -24.77 -10.39
C THR A 72 -13.22 -24.21 -10.61
N ILE A 73 -13.10 -22.87 -10.62
CA ILE A 73 -11.81 -22.17 -10.69
C ILE A 73 -11.49 -21.67 -9.28
N ARG A 74 -10.37 -22.15 -8.71
CA ARG A 74 -9.85 -21.68 -7.43
C ARG A 74 -8.57 -20.91 -7.67
N ILE A 75 -8.59 -19.60 -7.39
CA ILE A 75 -7.38 -18.77 -7.45
C ILE A 75 -6.52 -19.09 -6.22
N THR A 76 -5.25 -19.40 -6.45
CA THR A 76 -4.27 -19.70 -5.39
C THR A 76 -3.32 -18.53 -5.14
N GLY A 77 -3.26 -17.58 -6.07
CA GLY A 77 -2.55 -16.32 -5.92
C GLY A 77 -2.54 -15.55 -7.22
N GLY A 78 -2.17 -14.28 -7.16
CA GLY A 78 -2.07 -13.45 -8.35
C GLY A 78 -1.39 -12.13 -8.06
N SER A 79 -1.14 -11.37 -9.12
CA SER A 79 -0.65 -10.02 -9.00
C SER A 79 -1.26 -9.10 -10.05
N ILE A 80 -1.48 -7.86 -9.64
CA ILE A 80 -1.86 -6.74 -10.48
C ILE A 80 -0.68 -5.79 -10.43
N GLU A 81 0.05 -5.68 -11.53
CA GLU A 81 1.35 -5.01 -11.62
C GLU A 81 1.36 -3.97 -12.73
N ASN A 82 2.35 -3.08 -12.69
CA ASN A 82 2.66 -2.14 -13.77
C ASN A 82 1.43 -1.30 -14.22
N PRO A 83 0.80 -0.55 -13.31
CA PRO A 83 -0.29 0.34 -13.69
C PRO A 83 0.22 1.39 -14.69
N GLN A 84 -0.50 1.53 -15.80
CA GLN A 84 -0.27 2.51 -16.86
C GLN A 84 -1.59 3.20 -17.23
N ASP A 85 -1.55 4.22 -18.07
CA ASP A 85 -2.75 4.91 -18.52
C ASP A 85 -3.65 3.95 -19.32
N GLY A 86 -4.77 3.55 -18.72
CA GLY A 86 -5.76 2.65 -19.33
C GLY A 86 -5.34 1.17 -19.45
N THR A 87 -4.20 0.77 -18.88
CA THR A 87 -3.77 -0.64 -18.91
C THR A 87 -3.11 -1.07 -17.60
N VAL A 88 -3.21 -2.36 -17.30
CA VAL A 88 -2.56 -2.99 -16.15
C VAL A 88 -2.14 -4.42 -16.50
N ASP A 89 -1.00 -4.87 -15.99
CA ASP A 89 -0.54 -6.25 -16.20
C ASP A 89 -1.11 -7.14 -15.07
N MET A 90 -1.80 -8.21 -15.43
CA MET A 90 -2.45 -9.12 -14.48
C MET A 90 -1.88 -10.53 -14.61
N LYS A 91 -1.44 -11.07 -13.48
CA LYS A 91 -0.97 -12.45 -13.34
C LYS A 91 -1.92 -13.20 -12.42
N MET A 92 -2.32 -14.39 -12.83
CA MET A 92 -3.19 -15.27 -12.04
C MET A 92 -2.64 -16.67 -12.01
N LYS A 93 -2.63 -17.26 -10.82
CA LYS A 93 -2.36 -18.67 -10.58
C LYS A 93 -3.56 -19.30 -9.90
N GLY A 94 -3.90 -20.51 -10.33
CA GLY A 94 -5.04 -21.22 -9.78
C GLY A 94 -5.14 -22.65 -10.26
N GLU A 95 -6.18 -23.31 -9.77
CA GLU A 95 -6.53 -24.68 -10.14
C GLU A 95 -7.94 -24.68 -10.71
N VAL A 96 -8.12 -25.40 -11.81
CA VAL A 96 -9.43 -25.68 -12.39
C VAL A 96 -9.75 -27.14 -12.10
N THR A 97 -10.92 -27.40 -11.54
CA THR A 97 -11.42 -28.75 -11.23
C THR A 97 -12.78 -28.96 -11.89
N ASP A 98 -13.20 -30.22 -12.03
CA ASP A 98 -14.47 -30.60 -12.66
C ASP A 98 -14.63 -30.10 -14.12
N ALA A 99 -13.53 -29.96 -14.87
CA ALA A 99 -13.53 -29.56 -16.27
C ALA A 99 -14.06 -30.65 -17.24
N GLY A 100 -14.53 -31.78 -16.70
CA GLY A 100 -15.05 -32.93 -17.43
C GLY A 100 -14.10 -34.14 -17.44
N PRO A 101 -14.59 -35.35 -17.79
CA PRO A 101 -13.83 -36.58 -17.65
C PRO A 101 -12.80 -36.81 -18.78
N ILE A 102 -12.72 -35.93 -19.78
CA ILE A 102 -11.92 -36.11 -20.99
C ILE A 102 -10.84 -35.03 -21.04
N ASP A 103 -9.62 -35.43 -21.39
CA ASP A 103 -8.50 -34.51 -21.60
C ASP A 103 -8.83 -33.51 -22.72
N ALA A 104 -8.62 -32.22 -22.43
CA ALA A 104 -8.96 -31.15 -23.35
C ALA A 104 -8.00 -29.96 -23.20
N SER A 105 -7.70 -29.29 -24.32
CA SER A 105 -6.95 -28.05 -24.36
C SER A 105 -7.89 -26.90 -24.74
N ILE A 106 -8.05 -25.92 -23.85
CA ILE A 106 -8.92 -24.76 -24.05
C ILE A 106 -8.08 -23.62 -24.60
N ARG A 107 -8.46 -23.08 -25.76
CA ARG A 107 -7.80 -21.94 -26.40
C ARG A 107 -8.77 -20.78 -26.54
N PHE A 108 -8.32 -19.59 -26.18
CA PHE A 108 -9.09 -18.35 -26.30
C PHE A 108 -8.84 -17.76 -27.69
N ASN A 109 -9.89 -17.62 -28.50
CA ASN A 109 -9.76 -17.08 -29.86
C ASN A 109 -9.87 -15.54 -29.90
N GLY A 110 -10.33 -14.92 -28.81
CA GLY A 110 -10.51 -13.48 -28.66
C GLY A 110 -10.22 -13.01 -27.23
N PRO A 111 -10.50 -11.73 -26.92
CA PRO A 111 -10.25 -11.19 -25.60
C PRO A 111 -11.13 -11.83 -24.54
N VAL A 112 -10.57 -12.03 -23.34
CA VAL A 112 -11.34 -12.33 -22.14
C VAL A 112 -11.78 -11.01 -21.53
N LYS A 113 -13.10 -10.81 -21.42
CA LYS A 113 -13.70 -9.64 -20.78
C LYS A 113 -13.73 -9.84 -19.27
N LEU A 114 -13.39 -8.78 -18.54
CA LEU A 114 -13.45 -8.70 -17.09
C LEU A 114 -14.59 -7.75 -16.71
N GLY A 115 -15.37 -8.11 -15.70
CA GLY A 115 -16.48 -7.31 -15.21
C GLY A 115 -16.86 -7.67 -13.79
N TYR A 116 -17.89 -7.01 -13.29
CA TYR A 116 -18.56 -7.36 -12.04
C TYR A 116 -20.07 -7.35 -12.25
N GLU A 117 -20.80 -7.98 -11.34
CA GLU A 117 -22.25 -7.94 -11.31
C GLU A 117 -22.68 -6.75 -10.44
N ASP A 118 -23.44 -5.82 -11.01
CA ASP A 118 -23.96 -4.65 -10.28
C ASP A 118 -25.17 -5.06 -9.40
N VAL A 119 -25.66 -4.15 -8.56
CA VAL A 119 -26.78 -4.34 -7.63
C VAL A 119 -28.05 -4.81 -8.34
N ASP A 120 -28.23 -4.42 -9.61
CA ASP A 120 -29.36 -4.83 -10.45
C ASP A 120 -29.19 -6.23 -11.10
N GLY A 121 -28.05 -6.91 -10.87
CA GLY A 121 -27.73 -8.21 -11.47
C GLY A 121 -27.18 -8.13 -12.91
N GLU A 122 -26.96 -6.92 -13.41
CA GLU A 122 -26.39 -6.68 -14.74
C GLU A 122 -24.86 -6.78 -14.69
N ILE A 123 -24.26 -7.36 -15.73
CA ILE A 123 -22.80 -7.45 -15.82
C ILE A 123 -22.24 -6.17 -16.42
N VAL A 124 -21.41 -5.47 -15.66
CA VAL A 124 -20.68 -4.30 -16.13
C VAL A 124 -19.26 -4.72 -16.52
N VAL A 125 -18.93 -4.61 -17.81
CA VAL A 125 -17.59 -4.93 -18.32
C VAL A 125 -16.63 -3.76 -18.04
N VAL A 126 -15.55 -4.02 -17.32
CA VAL A 126 -14.56 -3.02 -16.91
C VAL A 126 -13.30 -3.05 -17.76
N GLY A 127 -12.98 -4.19 -18.38
CA GLY A 127 -11.78 -4.32 -19.20
C GLY A 127 -11.72 -5.60 -20.02
N GLU A 128 -10.69 -5.71 -20.85
CA GLU A 128 -10.46 -6.81 -21.78
C GLU A 128 -9.00 -7.24 -21.76
N ALA A 129 -8.74 -8.54 -21.75
CA ALA A 129 -7.40 -9.12 -21.79
C ALA A 129 -7.22 -9.96 -23.06
N GLU A 130 -6.27 -9.58 -23.90
CA GLU A 130 -5.86 -10.36 -25.07
C GLU A 130 -4.69 -11.30 -24.73
N GLY A 131 -4.54 -12.37 -25.52
CA GLY A 131 -3.40 -13.27 -25.39
C GLY A 131 -3.45 -14.21 -24.19
N MET A 132 -4.64 -14.56 -23.71
CA MET A 132 -4.81 -15.55 -22.65
C MET A 132 -4.19 -16.90 -23.07
N PRO A 133 -3.29 -17.50 -22.27
CA PRO A 133 -2.66 -18.77 -22.61
C PRO A 133 -3.68 -19.91 -22.65
N ALA A 134 -3.33 -20.97 -23.39
CA ALA A 134 -4.15 -22.18 -23.43
C ALA A 134 -4.15 -22.87 -22.07
N ILE A 135 -5.30 -23.44 -21.68
CA ILE A 135 -5.46 -24.20 -20.44
C ILE A 135 -5.63 -25.68 -20.79
N ASP A 136 -4.69 -26.50 -20.33
CA ASP A 136 -4.71 -27.94 -20.58
C ASP A 136 -5.29 -28.69 -19.38
N ALA A 137 -6.49 -29.24 -19.55
CA ALA A 137 -7.15 -30.09 -18.57
C ALA A 137 -6.81 -31.57 -18.83
N ARG A 138 -6.41 -32.27 -17.76
CA ARG A 138 -6.14 -33.72 -17.76
C ARG A 138 -6.92 -34.39 -16.66
N GLY A 139 -7.75 -35.38 -17.02
CA GLY A 139 -8.62 -36.08 -16.06
C GLY A 139 -9.53 -35.15 -15.25
N GLY A 140 -9.96 -34.02 -15.84
CA GLY A 140 -10.84 -33.03 -15.21
C GLY A 140 -10.15 -31.95 -14.38
N ASN A 141 -8.82 -32.00 -14.23
CA ASN A 141 -8.04 -31.00 -13.51
C ASN A 141 -7.12 -30.23 -14.45
N ALA A 142 -6.96 -28.92 -14.23
CA ALA A 142 -6.01 -28.08 -14.95
C ALA A 142 -5.32 -27.10 -14.01
N SER A 143 -4.09 -26.72 -14.35
CA SER A 143 -3.41 -25.58 -13.71
C SER A 143 -3.70 -24.33 -14.53
N LEU A 144 -4.01 -23.23 -13.85
CA LEU A 144 -4.08 -21.90 -14.42
C LEU A 144 -2.79 -21.16 -14.07
N ASP A 145 -2.05 -20.73 -15.09
CA ASP A 145 -0.94 -19.78 -14.95
C ASP A 145 -1.05 -18.80 -16.12
N ALA A 146 -1.69 -17.66 -15.85
CA ALA A 146 -1.98 -16.65 -16.85
C ALA A 146 -1.24 -15.36 -16.53
N SER A 147 -0.62 -14.77 -17.54
CA SER A 147 0.01 -13.45 -17.48
C SER A 147 -0.45 -12.67 -18.69
N VAL A 148 -1.36 -11.71 -18.49
CA VAL A 148 -2.02 -10.96 -19.55
C VAL A 148 -2.01 -9.48 -19.25
N ARG A 149 -2.05 -8.66 -20.31
CA ARG A 149 -2.26 -7.23 -20.17
C ARG A 149 -3.75 -6.94 -20.30
N VAL A 150 -4.33 -6.34 -19.27
CA VAL A 150 -5.72 -5.89 -19.26
C VAL A 150 -5.77 -4.47 -19.79
N ARG A 151 -6.60 -4.26 -20.81
CA ARG A 151 -6.98 -2.94 -21.32
C ARG A 151 -8.29 -2.52 -20.67
N ILE A 152 -8.28 -1.39 -19.99
CA ILE A 152 -9.46 -0.83 -19.33
C ILE A 152 -10.36 -0.22 -20.40
N THR A 153 -11.59 -0.69 -20.49
CA THR A 153 -12.56 -0.26 -21.50
C THR A 153 -13.47 0.84 -20.98
N ASP A 154 -13.77 0.81 -19.68
CA ASP A 154 -14.58 1.82 -18.99
C ASP A 154 -13.87 2.22 -17.69
N THR A 155 -13.24 3.40 -17.71
CA THR A 155 -12.49 3.95 -16.57
C THR A 155 -13.39 4.20 -15.36
N ALA A 156 -14.63 4.63 -15.57
CA ALA A 156 -15.54 4.93 -14.47
C ALA A 156 -16.04 3.65 -13.81
N ALA A 157 -16.45 2.66 -14.60
CA ALA A 157 -16.86 1.36 -14.08
C ALA A 157 -15.69 0.62 -13.41
N PHE A 158 -14.49 0.70 -13.98
CA PHE A 158 -13.29 0.13 -13.35
C PHE A 158 -12.99 0.83 -12.03
N GLY A 159 -13.15 2.15 -11.94
CA GLY A 159 -12.98 2.91 -10.70
C GLY A 159 -13.88 2.42 -9.57
N LEU A 160 -15.15 2.18 -9.85
CA LEU A 160 -16.12 1.63 -8.88
C LEU A 160 -15.77 0.17 -8.50
N PHE A 161 -15.32 -0.63 -9.46
CA PHE A 161 -14.84 -1.98 -9.20
C PHE A 161 -13.60 -1.99 -8.29
N ALA A 162 -12.64 -1.10 -8.56
CA ALA A 162 -11.44 -0.96 -7.76
C ALA A 162 -11.76 -0.43 -6.34
N GLU A 163 -12.71 0.49 -6.21
CA GLU A 163 -13.25 0.90 -4.91
C GLU A 163 -13.85 -0.25 -4.13
N THR A 164 -14.67 -1.08 -4.78
CA THR A 164 -15.24 -2.28 -4.17
C THR A 164 -14.16 -3.26 -3.71
N MET A 165 -13.11 -3.47 -4.52
CA MET A 165 -11.95 -4.29 -4.19
C MET A 165 -11.18 -3.75 -2.97
N VAL A 166 -11.06 -2.43 -2.84
CA VAL A 166 -10.36 -1.79 -1.71
C VAL A 166 -11.19 -1.87 -0.43
N GLN A 167 -12.49 -1.62 -0.50
CA GLN A 167 -13.35 -1.50 0.68
C GLN A 167 -13.86 -2.84 1.23
N SER A 168 -14.07 -3.82 0.36
CA SER A 168 -14.77 -5.07 0.74
C SER A 168 -13.79 -6.14 1.24
N GLN A 169 -14.28 -7.03 2.11
CA GLN A 169 -13.54 -8.24 2.52
C GLN A 169 -13.44 -9.25 1.39
N GLU A 170 -14.52 -9.40 0.62
CA GLU A 170 -14.60 -10.24 -0.56
C GLU A 170 -15.28 -9.46 -1.68
N PHE A 171 -14.89 -9.73 -2.92
CA PHE A 171 -15.50 -9.16 -4.11
C PHE A 171 -15.59 -10.21 -5.22
N GLU A 172 -16.50 -9.99 -6.16
CA GLU A 172 -16.71 -10.87 -7.29
C GLU A 172 -16.08 -10.30 -8.57
N LEU A 173 -15.37 -11.15 -9.30
CA LEU A 173 -14.85 -10.88 -10.63
C LEU A 173 -15.52 -11.82 -11.64
N VAL A 174 -16.22 -11.25 -12.60
CA VAL A 174 -16.83 -11.98 -13.71
C VAL A 174 -15.88 -11.99 -14.90
N LEU A 175 -15.50 -13.19 -15.34
CA LEU A 175 -14.72 -13.44 -16.56
C LEU A 175 -15.64 -13.96 -17.66
N MET A 176 -15.55 -13.36 -18.84
CA MET A 176 -16.34 -13.76 -20.01
C MET A 176 -15.44 -13.96 -21.23
N ALA A 177 -15.66 -15.04 -21.97
CA ALA A 177 -15.06 -15.23 -23.29
C ALA A 177 -16.15 -15.65 -24.29
N ASP A 178 -16.27 -14.87 -25.37
CA ASP A 178 -17.33 -15.04 -26.36
C ASP A 178 -17.01 -16.14 -27.38
N ASP A 179 -15.73 -16.45 -27.60
CA ASP A 179 -15.29 -17.47 -28.54
C ASP A 179 -14.01 -18.17 -28.07
N MET A 180 -14.17 -19.46 -27.76
CA MET A 180 -13.08 -20.37 -27.44
C MET A 180 -13.12 -21.60 -28.33
N THR A 181 -11.94 -22.19 -28.54
CA THR A 181 -11.79 -23.50 -29.16
C THR A 181 -11.36 -24.52 -28.10
N VAL A 182 -12.14 -25.57 -27.90
CA VAL A 182 -11.80 -26.69 -27.01
C VAL A 182 -11.34 -27.86 -27.86
N LEU A 183 -10.07 -28.25 -27.73
CA LEU A 183 -9.48 -29.38 -28.44
C LEU A 183 -9.52 -30.62 -27.55
N VAL A 184 -10.47 -31.52 -27.81
CA VAL A 184 -10.67 -32.75 -27.04
C VAL A 184 -9.72 -33.83 -27.52
N MET A 185 -8.98 -34.45 -26.59
CA MET A 185 -7.97 -35.49 -26.84
C MET A 185 -6.92 -35.11 -27.90
N GLY A 186 -6.69 -33.82 -28.14
CA GLY A 186 -5.79 -33.35 -29.20
C GLY A 186 -6.30 -33.55 -30.64
N LEU A 187 -7.51 -34.09 -30.83
CA LEU A 187 -7.99 -34.57 -32.13
C LEU A 187 -9.24 -33.85 -32.64
N LEU A 188 -10.16 -33.49 -31.74
CA LEU A 188 -11.46 -32.93 -32.11
C LEU A 188 -11.59 -31.47 -31.65
N PRO A 189 -11.48 -30.48 -32.56
CA PRO A 189 -11.71 -29.09 -32.22
C PRO A 189 -13.21 -28.79 -32.14
N ILE A 190 -13.65 -28.26 -31.00
CA ILE A 190 -14.98 -27.71 -30.78
C ILE A 190 -14.86 -26.20 -30.76
N HIS A 191 -15.45 -25.53 -31.74
CA HIS A 191 -15.43 -24.07 -31.88
C HIS A 191 -16.67 -23.42 -31.26
N HIS A 192 -16.64 -22.10 -31.05
CA HIS A 192 -17.77 -21.32 -30.53
C HIS A 192 -18.21 -21.75 -29.14
N VAL A 193 -17.25 -22.13 -28.30
CA VAL A 193 -17.48 -22.39 -26.88
C VAL A 193 -17.40 -21.08 -26.13
N GLN A 194 -18.46 -20.72 -25.43
CA GLN A 194 -18.51 -19.54 -24.57
C GLN A 194 -18.14 -19.90 -23.13
N MET A 195 -17.59 -18.92 -22.40
CA MET A 195 -17.31 -19.02 -20.98
C MET A 195 -17.89 -17.81 -20.26
N ARG A 196 -18.58 -18.07 -19.15
CA ARG A 196 -18.87 -17.08 -18.10
C ARG A 196 -18.51 -17.69 -16.76
N LYS A 197 -17.66 -17.00 -15.99
CA LYS A 197 -17.18 -17.46 -14.68
C LYS A 197 -17.17 -16.33 -13.68
N THR A 198 -17.78 -16.53 -12.54
CA THR A 198 -17.68 -15.63 -11.39
C THR A 198 -16.64 -16.19 -10.42
N LEU A 199 -15.65 -15.38 -10.10
CA LEU A 199 -14.59 -15.69 -9.14
C LEU A 199 -14.82 -14.84 -7.89
N VAL A 200 -14.83 -15.47 -6.72
CA VAL A 200 -14.85 -14.77 -5.43
C VAL A 200 -13.42 -14.66 -4.93
N MET A 201 -12.99 -13.43 -4.62
CA MET A 201 -11.63 -13.14 -4.14
C MET A 201 -11.67 -12.21 -2.94
N ARG A 202 -10.62 -12.26 -2.12
CA ARG A 202 -10.48 -11.35 -0.98
C ARG A 202 -10.05 -9.96 -1.42
N GLY A 203 -10.74 -8.93 -0.94
CA GLY A 203 -10.38 -7.53 -1.12
C GLY A 203 -9.36 -7.06 -0.07
N LEU A 204 -9.19 -5.74 0.05
CA LEU A 204 -8.24 -5.11 0.98
C LEU A 204 -8.84 -4.74 2.35
N ASP A 205 -10.14 -4.96 2.57
CA ASP A 205 -10.83 -4.66 3.85
C ASP A 205 -10.53 -3.23 4.36
N GLY A 206 -10.53 -2.27 3.44
CA GLY A 206 -10.27 -0.85 3.71
C GLY A 206 -8.83 -0.51 4.14
N LEU A 207 -7.89 -1.47 4.08
CA LEU A 207 -6.54 -1.34 4.65
C LEU A 207 -6.57 -0.88 6.11
N SER A 208 -7.44 -1.48 6.92
CA SER A 208 -7.71 -1.05 8.29
C SER A 208 -6.55 -1.27 9.28
N ASP A 209 -5.62 -2.18 9.00
CA ASP A 209 -4.47 -2.49 9.86
C ASP A 209 -3.19 -1.78 9.37
N ILE A 210 -3.00 -0.56 9.88
CA ILE A 210 -1.82 0.28 9.63
C ILE A 210 -1.14 0.65 10.94
N GLN A 211 0.16 0.37 11.02
CA GLN A 211 0.99 0.76 12.16
C GLN A 211 2.17 1.63 11.70
N ILE A 212 2.32 2.82 12.29
CA ILE A 212 3.52 3.64 12.12
C ILE A 212 4.60 3.13 13.08
N LEU A 213 5.74 2.69 12.54
CA LEU A 213 6.88 2.20 13.31
C LEU A 213 7.78 3.34 13.77
N THR A 214 8.15 4.21 12.83
CA THR A 214 9.05 5.34 13.07
C THR A 214 8.58 6.55 12.29
N ALA A 215 8.85 7.74 12.85
CA ALA A 215 8.70 9.02 12.19
C ALA A 215 9.86 9.90 12.64
N VAL A 216 10.58 10.49 11.69
CA VAL A 216 11.72 11.38 11.96
C VAL A 216 11.62 12.57 11.02
N ALA A 217 11.67 13.79 11.56
CA ALA A 217 11.72 15.01 10.75
C ALA A 217 13.10 15.13 10.09
N THR A 218 13.16 15.05 8.76
CA THR A 218 14.40 14.99 7.97
C THR A 218 14.73 16.30 7.27
N LYS A 219 13.72 17.10 6.95
CA LYS A 219 13.90 18.35 6.21
C LYS A 219 12.81 19.36 6.57
N GLY A 220 13.12 20.64 6.44
CA GLY A 220 12.10 21.69 6.41
C GLY A 220 12.41 22.72 5.33
N THR A 221 11.44 22.96 4.45
CA THR A 221 11.50 23.96 3.37
C THR A 221 10.67 25.18 3.76
N SER A 222 10.59 26.22 2.92
CA SER A 222 9.65 27.33 3.16
C SER A 222 8.18 26.87 3.23
N ASP A 223 7.87 25.72 2.63
CA ASP A 223 6.49 25.32 2.34
C ASP A 223 6.01 24.16 3.22
N TYR A 224 6.92 23.29 3.68
CA TYR A 224 6.58 22.13 4.50
C TYR A 224 7.73 21.60 5.35
N ILE A 225 7.40 20.85 6.39
CA ILE A 225 8.32 19.96 7.11
C ILE A 225 8.15 18.54 6.56
N GLU A 226 9.24 17.90 6.17
CA GLU A 226 9.27 16.52 5.71
C GLU A 226 9.65 15.58 6.86
N LEU A 227 8.85 14.53 7.03
CA LEU A 227 9.10 13.44 7.95
C LEU A 227 9.30 12.16 7.14
N SER A 228 10.44 11.51 7.33
CA SER A 228 10.65 10.14 6.88
C SER A 228 9.96 9.21 7.86
N THR A 229 9.06 8.37 7.35
CA THR A 229 8.25 7.46 8.16
C THR A 229 8.36 6.04 7.63
N SER A 230 8.29 5.06 8.52
CA SER A 230 8.14 3.65 8.16
C SER A 230 6.85 3.13 8.76
N CYS A 231 6.03 2.46 7.95
CA CYS A 231 4.78 1.88 8.39
C CYS A 231 4.66 0.41 7.98
N VAL A 232 3.83 -0.32 8.71
CA VAL A 232 3.39 -1.67 8.35
C VAL A 232 1.97 -1.57 7.82
N LEU A 233 1.77 -2.08 6.60
CA LEU A 233 0.47 -2.21 5.94
C LEU A 233 0.13 -3.69 5.82
N HIS A 234 -1.02 -4.10 6.34
CA HIS A 234 -1.51 -5.46 6.13
C HIS A 234 -2.41 -5.54 4.90
N ASN A 235 -2.06 -6.43 3.97
CA ASN A 235 -2.88 -6.81 2.84
C ASN A 235 -3.56 -8.17 3.14
N PRO A 236 -4.89 -8.18 3.41
CA PRO A 236 -5.63 -9.41 3.66
C PRO A 236 -6.00 -10.19 2.38
N SER A 237 -5.77 -9.60 1.20
CA SER A 237 -6.02 -10.22 -0.09
C SER A 237 -5.02 -11.33 -0.40
N ASP A 238 -5.44 -12.28 -1.25
CA ASP A 238 -4.57 -13.29 -1.85
C ASP A 238 -3.81 -12.74 -3.09
N LEU A 239 -4.03 -11.47 -3.44
CA LEU A 239 -3.43 -10.79 -4.58
C LEU A 239 -2.34 -9.81 -4.14
N THR A 240 -1.25 -9.75 -4.92
CA THR A 240 -0.30 -8.65 -4.85
C THR A 240 -0.81 -7.48 -5.68
N ILE A 241 -0.87 -6.26 -5.13
CA ILE A 241 -1.44 -5.10 -5.82
C ILE A 241 -0.41 -3.98 -5.87
N ALA A 242 0.03 -3.63 -7.09
CA ALA A 242 0.87 -2.47 -7.34
C ALA A 242 0.00 -1.27 -7.73
N MET A 243 0.06 -0.20 -6.93
CA MET A 243 -0.70 1.04 -7.12
C MET A 243 0.15 2.16 -7.71
N GLY A 244 1.47 1.97 -7.77
CA GLY A 244 2.43 2.98 -8.22
C GLY A 244 2.62 4.07 -7.15
N ASP A 245 2.88 5.30 -7.60
CA ASP A 245 3.02 6.44 -6.70
C ASP A 245 1.66 6.85 -6.11
N VAL A 246 1.57 6.87 -4.78
CA VAL A 246 0.35 7.19 -4.04
C VAL A 246 0.56 8.38 -3.12
N VAL A 247 -0.36 9.33 -3.14
CA VAL A 247 -0.38 10.50 -2.26
C VAL A 247 -1.66 10.53 -1.43
N LEU A 248 -1.55 10.48 -0.12
CA LEU A 248 -2.71 10.53 0.77
C LEU A 248 -2.68 11.82 1.59
N GLU A 249 -3.84 12.32 1.97
CA GLU A 249 -3.97 13.51 2.81
C GLU A 249 -3.96 13.11 4.29
N MET A 250 -3.17 13.82 5.09
CA MET A 250 -3.03 13.58 6.53
C MET A 250 -3.90 14.57 7.31
N PHE A 251 -4.81 14.03 8.10
CA PHE A 251 -5.70 14.77 8.97
C PHE A 251 -5.35 14.56 10.43
N HIS A 252 -5.35 15.64 11.19
CA HIS A 252 -5.41 15.60 12.65
C HIS A 252 -6.78 16.12 13.05
N THR A 253 -7.56 15.29 13.75
CA THR A 253 -9.00 15.54 13.98
C THR A 253 -9.77 15.69 12.65
N VAL A 254 -10.35 16.87 12.37
CA VAL A 254 -11.09 17.17 11.13
C VAL A 254 -10.30 18.03 10.14
N HIS A 255 -9.09 18.45 10.51
CA HIS A 255 -8.30 19.40 9.72
C HIS A 255 -7.16 18.69 8.99
N CYS A 256 -7.03 18.95 7.68
CA CYS A 256 -5.90 18.50 6.88
C CYS A 256 -4.64 19.28 7.29
N VAL A 257 -3.63 18.58 7.78
CA VAL A 257 -2.38 19.15 8.29
C VAL A 257 -1.19 18.85 7.37
N GLY A 258 -1.39 18.05 6.34
CA GLY A 258 -0.33 17.65 5.42
C GLY A 258 -0.72 16.54 4.45
N SER A 259 0.27 15.92 3.83
CA SER A 259 0.13 14.76 2.96
C SER A 259 1.17 13.68 3.29
N VAL A 260 0.93 12.47 2.82
CA VAL A 260 1.84 11.32 2.92
C VAL A 260 2.04 10.76 1.52
N GLU A 261 3.28 10.65 1.09
CA GLU A 261 3.66 10.16 -0.22
C GLU A 261 4.35 8.80 -0.09
N MET A 262 3.92 7.84 -0.89
CA MET A 262 4.50 6.52 -1.03
C MET A 262 4.87 6.32 -2.49
N LYS A 263 6.13 6.01 -2.76
CA LYS A 263 6.60 5.74 -4.13
C LYS A 263 6.51 4.26 -4.42
N ASP A 264 6.11 3.92 -5.65
CA ASP A 264 6.03 2.53 -6.15
C ASP A 264 5.35 1.56 -5.15
N LEU A 265 4.21 1.97 -4.58
CA LEU A 265 3.48 1.18 -3.61
C LEU A 265 3.05 -0.16 -4.22
N CYS A 266 3.54 -1.25 -3.62
CA CYS A 266 3.20 -2.62 -3.99
C CYS A 266 2.90 -3.42 -2.73
N LEU A 267 1.66 -3.89 -2.59
CA LEU A 267 1.19 -4.62 -1.42
C LEU A 267 1.14 -6.11 -1.74
N GLN A 268 2.05 -6.89 -1.17
CA GLN A 268 2.01 -8.35 -1.21
C GLN A 268 1.05 -8.91 -0.16
N PRO A 269 0.47 -10.10 -0.34
CA PRO A 269 -0.35 -10.74 0.69
C PRO A 269 0.38 -10.80 2.05
N GLY A 270 -0.30 -10.39 3.11
CA GLY A 270 0.26 -10.33 4.46
C GLY A 270 0.82 -8.96 4.84
N LYS A 271 1.91 -8.95 5.63
CA LYS A 271 2.48 -7.70 6.18
C LYS A 271 3.52 -7.11 5.23
N ASN A 272 3.37 -5.84 4.90
CA ASN A 272 4.27 -5.06 4.06
C ASN A 272 4.89 -3.94 4.88
N VAL A 273 6.21 -3.81 4.88
CA VAL A 273 6.89 -2.65 5.47
C VAL A 273 7.14 -1.64 4.37
N VAL A 274 6.55 -0.45 4.49
CA VAL A 274 6.60 0.60 3.47
C VAL A 274 7.25 1.86 4.06
N SER A 275 8.12 2.47 3.27
CA SER A 275 8.70 3.78 3.57
C SER A 275 7.81 4.87 2.98
N CYS A 276 7.44 5.86 3.79
CA CYS A 276 6.60 6.97 3.36
C CYS A 276 7.25 8.31 3.72
N SER A 277 7.06 9.32 2.87
CA SER A 277 7.44 10.71 3.16
C SER A 277 6.19 11.50 3.53
N ALA A 278 6.07 11.90 4.79
CA ALA A 278 4.98 12.74 5.27
C ALA A 278 5.39 14.21 5.21
N LYS A 279 4.60 15.05 4.54
CA LYS A 279 4.82 16.49 4.42
C LYS A 279 3.79 17.23 5.28
N TYR A 280 4.24 17.86 6.36
CA TYR A 280 3.44 18.74 7.20
C TYR A 280 3.37 20.14 6.58
N ALA A 281 2.16 20.60 6.21
CA ALA A 281 1.96 21.84 5.46
C ALA A 281 0.55 22.44 5.64
N PRO A 282 0.12 22.80 6.87
CA PRO A 282 -1.17 23.45 7.08
C PRO A 282 -1.28 24.78 6.33
N GLN A 283 -2.43 25.05 5.70
CA GLN A 283 -2.65 26.21 4.83
C GLN A 283 -3.53 27.31 5.46
N THR A 284 -4.45 26.93 6.35
CA THR A 284 -5.39 27.84 7.03
C THR A 284 -5.03 27.99 8.51
N ALA A 285 -5.56 29.03 9.18
CA ALA A 285 -5.29 29.27 10.60
C ALA A 285 -5.77 28.12 11.49
N GLU A 286 -6.90 27.50 11.14
CA GLU A 286 -7.52 26.36 11.82
C GLU A 286 -6.66 25.10 11.65
N GLN A 287 -6.16 24.86 10.43
CA GLN A 287 -5.20 23.78 10.18
C GLN A 287 -3.88 24.01 10.91
N ALA A 288 -3.40 25.25 10.98
CA ALA A 288 -2.18 25.59 11.72
C ALA A 288 -2.35 25.36 13.23
N ARG A 289 -3.53 25.66 13.80
CA ARG A 289 -3.86 25.34 15.20
C ARG A 289 -3.90 23.83 15.44
N ALA A 290 -4.57 23.08 14.58
CA ALA A 290 -4.63 21.61 14.69
C ALA A 290 -3.25 20.97 14.52
N GLY A 291 -2.46 21.47 13.58
CA GLY A 291 -1.10 21.01 13.31
C GLY A 291 -0.12 21.36 14.43
N ARG A 292 -0.27 22.52 15.06
CA ARG A 292 0.50 22.88 16.26
C ARG A 292 0.27 21.92 17.41
N VAL A 293 -0.98 21.49 17.65
CA VAL A 293 -1.28 20.47 18.67
C VAL A 293 -0.60 19.14 18.31
N LEU A 294 -0.68 18.72 17.05
CA LEU A 294 -0.02 17.50 16.57
C LEU A 294 1.50 17.55 16.78
N LEU A 295 2.15 18.65 16.37
CA LEU A 295 3.59 18.82 16.52
C LEU A 295 4.00 18.92 18.00
N GLY A 296 3.22 19.63 18.82
CA GLY A 296 3.45 19.71 20.28
C GLY A 296 3.42 18.34 20.94
N GLN A 297 2.42 17.51 20.60
CA GLN A 297 2.35 16.13 21.08
C GLN A 297 3.53 15.28 20.59
N TYR A 298 3.88 15.41 19.30
CA TYR A 298 5.01 14.70 18.72
C TYR A 298 6.33 15.01 19.47
N VAL A 299 6.71 16.28 19.63
CA VAL A 299 8.00 16.63 20.27
C VAL A 299 8.04 16.42 21.79
N THR A 300 6.87 16.27 22.43
CA THR A 300 6.79 15.97 23.87
C THR A 300 6.76 14.47 24.17
N GLY A 301 6.70 13.63 23.13
CA GLY A 301 6.68 12.17 23.21
C GLY A 301 5.29 11.58 23.36
N ALA A 302 4.24 12.39 23.25
CA ALA A 302 2.85 11.93 23.28
C ALA A 302 2.44 11.35 21.93
N ALA A 303 1.71 10.23 21.97
CA ALA A 303 1.16 9.63 20.77
C ALA A 303 -0.09 10.39 20.30
N SER A 304 -0.22 10.60 18.99
CA SER A 304 -1.32 11.36 18.39
C SER A 304 -2.08 10.52 17.37
N LYS A 305 -3.41 10.63 17.36
CA LYS A 305 -4.24 9.99 16.33
C LYS A 305 -4.20 10.81 15.05
N VAL A 306 -3.84 10.18 13.94
CA VAL A 306 -3.87 10.78 12.61
C VAL A 306 -4.78 9.96 11.71
N THR A 307 -5.53 10.63 10.83
CA THR A 307 -6.38 9.96 9.84
C THR A 307 -5.82 10.24 8.46
N ILE A 308 -5.53 9.17 7.72
CA ILE A 308 -5.01 9.23 6.36
C ILE A 308 -6.18 8.98 5.42
N LYS A 309 -6.41 9.92 4.50
CA LYS A 309 -7.53 9.87 3.55
C LYS A 309 -7.03 9.97 2.13
N GLY A 310 -7.65 9.21 1.23
CA GLY A 310 -7.43 9.43 -0.19
C GLY A 310 -8.21 10.62 -0.74
N SER A 311 -7.87 10.99 -1.96
CA SER A 311 -8.48 12.08 -2.72
C SER A 311 -8.58 11.68 -4.18
N LEU A 312 -9.74 11.94 -4.78
CA LEU A 312 -10.01 11.65 -6.20
C LEU A 312 -9.04 12.36 -7.16
N THR A 313 -8.46 13.50 -6.76
CA THR A 313 -7.65 14.33 -7.66
C THR A 313 -6.17 14.34 -7.33
N LYS A 314 -5.79 13.87 -6.14
CA LYS A 314 -4.39 13.92 -5.68
C LYS A 314 -3.78 12.55 -5.49
N SER A 315 -4.57 11.50 -5.24
CA SER A 315 -3.99 10.26 -4.73
C SER A 315 -3.23 9.40 -5.70
N THR A 316 -3.50 9.57 -6.99
CA THR A 316 -2.78 8.87 -8.05
C THR A 316 -2.91 9.68 -9.33
N LYS A 317 -2.03 9.39 -10.28
CA LYS A 317 -2.15 9.88 -11.66
C LYS A 317 -3.08 9.03 -12.52
N PHE A 318 -3.48 7.85 -12.04
CA PHE A 318 -4.29 6.90 -12.80
C PHE A 318 -5.78 7.06 -12.47
N ASP A 319 -6.56 7.58 -13.41
CA ASP A 319 -7.99 7.89 -13.22
C ASP A 319 -8.81 6.67 -12.75
N TYR A 320 -8.49 5.47 -13.24
CA TYR A 320 -9.19 4.23 -12.86
C TYR A 320 -8.87 3.73 -11.44
N LEU A 321 -7.79 4.22 -10.80
CA LEU A 321 -7.48 3.92 -9.39
C LEU A 321 -7.93 5.04 -8.45
N ALA A 322 -8.27 6.21 -8.97
CA ALA A 322 -8.60 7.37 -8.15
C ALA A 322 -9.80 7.14 -7.21
N PRO A 323 -10.92 6.53 -7.62
CA PRO A 323 -12.03 6.22 -6.71
C PRO A 323 -11.62 5.24 -5.61
N ALA A 324 -10.84 4.22 -5.98
CA ALA A 324 -10.36 3.22 -5.05
C ALA A 324 -9.50 3.82 -3.94
N LEU A 325 -8.54 4.67 -4.30
CA LEU A 325 -7.71 5.36 -3.32
C LEU A 325 -8.51 6.40 -2.53
N ALA A 326 -9.42 7.14 -3.17
CA ALA A 326 -10.27 8.13 -2.50
C ALA A 326 -11.18 7.54 -1.43
N SER A 327 -11.56 6.26 -1.58
CA SER A 327 -12.35 5.55 -0.58
C SER A 327 -11.57 5.26 0.72
N LEU A 328 -10.23 5.30 0.69
CA LEU A 328 -9.39 5.03 1.85
C LEU A 328 -9.59 6.09 2.94
N ASN A 329 -9.86 5.63 4.15
CA ASN A 329 -10.01 6.46 5.34
C ASN A 329 -9.55 5.67 6.57
N VAL A 330 -8.25 5.75 6.85
CA VAL A 330 -7.62 4.92 7.89
C VAL A 330 -7.13 5.79 9.03
N THR A 331 -7.51 5.46 10.26
CA THR A 331 -7.01 6.11 11.47
C THR A 331 -5.88 5.28 12.07
N THR A 332 -4.71 5.88 12.24
CA THR A 332 -3.55 5.28 12.89
C THR A 332 -2.97 6.21 13.96
N THR A 333 -1.97 5.73 14.70
CA THR A 333 -1.32 6.48 15.78
C THR A 333 0.10 6.86 15.36
N LEU A 334 0.38 8.16 15.31
CA LEU A 334 1.72 8.71 15.16
C LEU A 334 2.44 8.63 16.53
N PRO A 335 3.54 7.86 16.64
CA PRO A 335 4.35 7.87 17.85
C PRO A 335 5.02 9.22 18.04
N GLY A 336 5.10 9.69 19.28
CA GLY A 336 5.86 10.90 19.63
C GLY A 336 7.35 10.62 19.75
N GLU A 337 8.16 11.65 19.53
CA GLU A 337 9.61 11.66 19.74
C GLU A 337 9.91 11.58 21.26
N GLN A 338 10.60 10.51 21.65
CA GLN A 338 10.87 10.23 23.06
C GLN A 338 12.06 11.03 23.61
N ARG A 339 12.96 11.48 22.73
CA ARG A 339 14.13 12.28 23.12
C ARG A 339 13.70 13.71 23.44
N LYS A 340 14.03 14.17 24.65
CA LYS A 340 13.64 15.49 25.16
C LYS A 340 14.50 16.60 24.54
N MET A 341 13.89 17.75 24.29
CA MET A 341 14.57 18.90 23.69
C MET A 341 15.30 19.76 24.72
N ILE A 342 14.86 19.79 25.98
CA ILE A 342 15.59 20.47 27.06
C ILE A 342 16.28 19.41 27.91
N THR A 343 17.60 19.37 27.85
CA THR A 343 18.38 18.36 28.58
C THR A 343 18.89 18.88 29.91
N ARG A 344 19.17 20.18 30.01
CA ARG A 344 19.64 20.83 31.23
C ARG A 344 19.21 22.28 31.31
N THR A 345 18.97 22.76 32.52
CA THR A 345 18.79 24.19 32.81
C THR A 345 19.86 24.64 33.79
N GLN A 346 20.50 25.78 33.50
CA GLN A 346 21.46 26.43 34.39
C GLN A 346 20.89 27.78 34.84
N LEU A 347 20.69 27.93 36.14
CA LEU A 347 20.31 29.19 36.75
C LEU A 347 21.56 29.90 37.25
N VAL A 348 21.76 31.13 36.80
CA VAL A 348 22.82 32.03 37.27
C VAL A 348 22.20 33.03 38.23
N ILE A 349 22.64 32.96 39.48
CA ILE A 349 22.14 33.82 40.56
C ILE A 349 23.10 34.98 40.73
N ASP A 350 22.64 36.17 40.36
CA ASP A 350 23.35 37.42 40.60
C ASP A 350 22.59 38.22 41.67
N PRO A 351 23.25 38.67 42.76
CA PRO A 351 22.58 39.39 43.85
C PRO A 351 21.83 40.66 43.39
N PHE A 352 22.37 41.39 42.40
CA PHE A 352 21.72 42.60 41.88
C PHE A 352 20.49 42.25 41.05
N ARG A 353 20.56 41.21 40.21
CA ARG A 353 19.40 40.72 39.45
C ARG A 353 18.32 40.16 40.37
N LEU A 354 18.70 39.46 41.43
CA LEU A 354 17.76 38.92 42.42
C LEU A 354 16.98 40.05 43.11
N ALA A 355 17.65 41.16 43.44
CA ALA A 355 17.00 42.35 43.99
C ALA A 355 15.94 42.95 43.04
N MET A 356 16.11 42.76 41.73
CA MET A 356 15.15 43.17 40.69
C MET A 356 14.13 42.08 40.33
N LEU A 357 14.10 40.96 41.08
CA LEU A 357 13.30 39.77 40.79
C LEU A 357 13.59 39.20 39.38
N GLN A 358 14.86 39.17 39.01
CA GLN A 358 15.34 38.61 37.74
C GLN A 358 16.43 37.57 37.98
N SER A 359 16.55 36.61 37.07
CA SER A 359 17.68 35.69 37.00
C SER A 359 18.21 35.57 35.58
N ALA A 360 19.48 35.19 35.48
CA ALA A 360 20.05 34.73 34.22
C ALA A 360 19.85 33.22 34.11
N THR A 361 19.37 32.73 32.96
CA THR A 361 19.15 31.29 32.73
C THR A 361 19.80 30.87 31.42
N ARG A 362 20.44 29.70 31.39
CA ARG A 362 20.91 29.05 30.17
C ARG A 362 20.23 27.69 30.04
N LEU A 363 19.82 27.32 28.84
CA LEU A 363 19.27 26.01 28.55
C LEU A 363 20.27 25.22 27.72
N GLU A 364 20.36 23.92 27.95
CA GLU A 364 21.04 22.99 27.06
C GLU A 364 19.97 22.30 26.23
N LEU A 365 19.93 22.68 24.96
CA LEU A 365 18.94 22.21 24.00
C LEU A 365 19.52 21.03 23.23
N PHE A 366 18.70 20.01 23.02
CA PHE A 366 19.01 18.89 22.14
C PHE A 366 18.02 18.89 20.98
N ASN A 367 18.54 18.73 19.76
CA ASN A 367 17.70 18.57 18.58
C ASN A 367 17.60 17.08 18.20
N PRO A 368 16.46 16.41 18.44
CA PRO A 368 16.29 15.01 18.04
C PRO A 368 16.04 14.83 16.53
N MET A 369 15.83 15.91 15.79
CA MET A 369 15.50 15.86 14.36
C MET A 369 16.76 15.72 13.50
N GLU A 370 16.55 15.31 12.25
CA GLU A 370 17.60 15.27 11.22
C GLU A 370 17.71 16.58 10.43
N ALA A 371 16.83 17.55 10.70
CA ALA A 371 16.89 18.92 10.19
C ALA A 371 17.35 19.92 11.27
N PRO A 372 18.07 20.99 10.92
CA PRO A 372 18.47 22.02 11.88
C PRO A 372 17.25 22.74 12.43
N VAL A 373 17.26 23.03 13.73
CA VAL A 373 16.18 23.75 14.41
C VAL A 373 16.68 25.11 14.91
N SER A 374 16.07 26.18 14.44
CA SER A 374 16.38 27.55 14.87
C SER A 374 15.31 28.07 15.82
N ILE A 375 15.69 28.48 17.04
CA ILE A 375 14.76 29.12 17.97
C ILE A 375 14.81 30.63 17.79
N LEU A 376 13.66 31.20 17.41
CA LEU A 376 13.50 32.64 17.15
C LEU A 376 13.05 33.38 18.40
N TRP A 377 12.12 32.80 19.16
CA TRP A 377 11.63 33.37 20.41
C TRP A 377 11.06 32.26 21.30
N MET A 378 11.04 32.53 22.60
CA MET A 378 10.60 31.59 23.61
C MET A 378 9.81 32.33 24.69
N LYS A 379 8.59 31.88 24.94
CA LYS A 379 7.72 32.41 26.00
C LYS A 379 7.29 31.24 26.86
N GLY A 380 7.51 31.31 28.16
CA GLY A 380 7.16 30.19 29.00
C GLY A 380 7.10 30.56 30.47
N ARG A 381 6.61 29.60 31.24
CA ARG A 381 6.61 29.65 32.68
C ARG A 381 7.28 28.39 33.22
N VAL A 382 8.01 28.58 34.30
CA VAL A 382 8.70 27.50 35.00
C VAL A 382 7.92 27.23 36.27
N VAL A 383 7.56 25.96 36.48
CA VAL A 383 6.74 25.49 37.58
C VAL A 383 7.57 24.53 38.43
N CYS A 384 7.51 24.66 39.74
CA CYS A 384 8.11 23.73 40.67
C CYS A 384 7.04 23.26 41.64
N ARG A 385 6.77 21.94 41.69
CA ARG A 385 5.73 21.34 42.56
C ARG A 385 4.37 22.04 42.49
N GLY A 386 3.95 22.43 41.29
CA GLY A 386 2.68 23.13 41.04
C GLY A 386 2.71 24.66 41.22
N GLU A 387 3.79 25.23 41.75
CA GLU A 387 3.94 26.68 41.94
C GLU A 387 4.77 27.32 40.83
N VAL A 388 4.31 28.45 40.30
CA VAL A 388 5.04 29.20 39.26
C VAL A 388 6.20 29.95 39.90
N ILE A 389 7.44 29.59 39.54
CA ILE A 389 8.66 30.19 40.08
C ILE A 389 9.24 31.29 39.18
N GLY A 390 8.87 31.30 37.90
CA GLY A 390 9.36 32.31 36.96
C GLY A 390 8.66 32.32 35.61
N HIS A 391 8.84 33.42 34.91
CA HIS A 391 8.37 33.66 33.54
C HIS A 391 9.56 34.00 32.66
N LEU A 392 9.69 33.28 31.55
CA LEU A 392 10.66 33.52 30.50
C LEU A 392 9.94 34.17 29.32
N ASN A 393 10.44 35.29 28.83
CA ASN A 393 9.92 35.95 27.63
C ASN A 393 11.09 36.54 26.87
N GLU A 394 11.56 35.80 25.89
CA GLU A 394 12.76 36.11 25.13
C GLU A 394 12.45 36.14 23.64
N ASP A 395 12.81 37.25 23.01
CA ASP A 395 12.78 37.42 21.56
C ASP A 395 14.23 37.43 21.05
N LEU A 396 14.70 36.27 20.62
CA LEU A 396 16.08 36.05 20.21
C LEU A 396 16.33 36.62 18.82
N ALA A 397 15.31 36.56 17.95
CA ALA A 397 15.36 37.15 16.62
C ALA A 397 15.50 38.69 16.70
N ALA A 398 14.69 39.35 17.52
CA ALA A 398 14.79 40.80 17.72
C ALA A 398 16.13 41.23 18.34
N LYS A 399 16.78 40.33 19.10
CA LYS A 399 18.11 40.56 19.70
C LYS A 399 19.27 40.13 18.81
N ASN A 400 19.02 39.60 17.61
CA ASN A 400 20.02 39.01 16.73
C ASN A 400 20.85 37.89 17.40
N GLN A 401 20.17 37.05 18.21
CA GLN A 401 20.73 35.96 19.02
C GLN A 401 20.01 34.63 18.73
N ILE A 402 19.57 34.41 17.49
CA ILE A 402 18.90 33.17 17.07
C ILE A 402 19.78 31.97 17.43
N ILE A 403 19.19 30.98 18.09
CA ILE A 403 19.89 29.77 18.50
C ILE A 403 19.63 28.71 17.45
N VAL A 404 20.66 28.27 16.76
CA VAL A 404 20.59 27.15 15.80
C VAL A 404 21.12 25.90 16.47
N VAL A 405 20.30 24.85 16.50
CA VAL A 405 20.67 23.54 17.03
C VAL A 405 20.75 22.57 15.86
N GLU A 406 21.97 22.15 15.52
CA GLU A 406 22.22 21.23 14.42
C GLU A 406 21.63 19.83 14.70
N PRO A 407 21.36 19.02 13.65
CA PRO A 407 20.78 17.68 13.79
C PRO A 407 21.52 16.79 14.80
N ASN A 408 20.78 16.18 15.73
CA ASN A 408 21.32 15.30 16.77
C ASN A 408 22.45 15.92 17.62
N GLN A 409 22.53 17.25 17.71
CA GLN A 409 23.51 17.97 18.51
C GLN A 409 22.88 18.62 19.75
N HIS A 410 23.75 18.89 20.72
CA HIS A 410 23.43 19.73 21.86
C HIS A 410 23.93 21.15 21.63
N GLN A 411 23.14 22.15 22.01
CA GLN A 411 23.53 23.55 21.98
C GLN A 411 23.15 24.23 23.28
N LEU A 412 24.14 24.83 23.93
CA LEU A 412 23.89 25.70 25.07
C LEU A 412 23.42 27.06 24.57
N THR A 413 22.35 27.56 25.15
CA THR A 413 21.86 28.91 24.84
C THR A 413 22.78 29.98 25.42
N GLY A 414 22.70 31.19 24.86
CA GLY A 414 23.14 32.38 25.55
C GLY A 414 22.38 32.60 26.86
N THR A 415 22.81 33.59 27.63
CA THR A 415 22.13 33.95 28.89
C THR A 415 20.81 34.67 28.60
N MET A 416 19.71 34.05 29.03
CA MET A 416 18.36 34.58 28.92
C MET A 416 17.88 35.17 30.25
N SER A 417 17.08 36.23 30.20
CA SER A 417 16.53 36.86 31.39
C SER A 417 15.19 36.22 31.76
N MET A 418 15.11 35.65 32.96
CA MET A 418 13.87 35.14 33.51
C MET A 418 13.38 36.08 34.62
N ARG A 419 12.11 36.45 34.58
CA ARG A 419 11.46 37.19 35.66
C ARG A 419 11.03 36.20 36.73
N LEU A 420 11.61 36.31 37.92
CA LEU A 420 11.29 35.45 39.05
C LEU A 420 9.96 35.85 39.68
N ARG A 421 9.22 34.85 40.16
CA ARG A 421 8.02 35.03 40.97
C ARG A 421 8.28 34.48 42.37
N ILE A 422 8.73 35.35 43.26
CA ILE A 422 9.03 34.98 44.65
C ILE A 422 7.76 35.15 45.50
N SER A 423 6.90 34.12 45.50
CA SER A 423 5.81 33.99 46.46
C SER A 423 6.23 33.10 47.63
N PRO A 424 5.61 33.21 48.82
CA PRO A 424 5.89 32.29 49.93
C PRO A 424 5.72 30.82 49.54
N ALA A 425 4.71 30.52 48.70
CA ALA A 425 4.48 29.18 48.16
C ALA A 425 5.61 28.74 47.22
N ALA A 426 6.06 29.60 46.31
CA ALA A 426 7.17 29.31 45.39
C ALA A 426 8.50 29.05 46.12
N VAL A 427 8.82 29.85 47.16
CA VAL A 427 10.01 29.63 47.99
C VAL A 427 9.91 28.30 48.73
N THR A 428 8.73 28.00 49.31
CA THR A 428 8.49 26.72 49.99
C THR A 428 8.64 25.55 49.02
N ALA A 429 8.13 25.68 47.80
CA ALA A 429 8.25 24.66 46.76
C ALA A 429 9.72 24.42 46.36
N ILE A 430 10.49 25.49 46.10
CA ILE A 430 11.92 25.39 45.75
C ILE A 430 12.73 24.77 46.90
N MET A 431 12.53 25.26 48.12
CA MET A 431 13.22 24.73 49.31
C MET A 431 12.88 23.25 49.49
N ALA A 432 11.60 22.89 49.47
CA ALA A 432 11.17 21.51 49.63
C ALA A 432 11.66 20.60 48.49
N ALA A 433 11.82 21.12 47.27
CA ALA A 433 12.41 20.39 46.15
C ALA A 433 13.93 20.20 46.32
N GLY A 434 14.65 21.24 46.74
CA GLY A 434 16.08 21.18 47.01
C GLY A 434 16.47 20.29 48.20
N PHE A 435 15.63 20.20 49.23
CA PHE A 435 15.89 19.37 50.42
C PHE A 435 15.37 17.92 50.30
N ALA A 436 14.41 17.63 49.41
CA ALA A 436 13.89 16.26 49.24
C ALA A 436 14.90 15.29 48.61
N GLY A 437 15.89 15.79 47.84
CA GLY A 437 17.00 14.97 47.33
C GLY A 437 18.01 14.51 48.41
N GLY A 438 17.91 15.02 49.65
CA GLY A 438 18.80 14.66 50.75
C GLY A 438 18.36 13.45 51.59
N GLY A 439 17.22 12.83 51.28
CA GLY A 439 16.56 11.85 52.14
C GLY A 439 16.47 10.45 51.55
N LYS A 440 17.61 9.74 51.49
CA LYS A 440 17.84 8.30 51.24
C LYS A 440 18.65 8.01 49.96
N GLY A 441 19.96 7.82 50.16
CA GLY A 441 20.67 6.69 49.55
C GLY A 441 20.89 6.66 48.04
N SER A 442 21.28 7.77 47.43
CA SER A 442 22.18 7.74 46.26
C SER A 442 22.88 9.07 46.13
N ALA A 443 24.21 9.06 46.20
CA ALA A 443 25.03 10.24 45.95
C ALA A 443 24.65 10.85 44.58
N PRO A 444 24.52 12.18 44.46
CA PRO A 444 24.26 12.81 43.18
C PRO A 444 25.43 12.50 42.24
N ALA A 445 25.12 11.94 41.07
CA ALA A 445 26.12 11.62 40.07
C ALA A 445 26.85 12.91 39.67
N ALA A 446 28.15 12.97 39.93
CA ALA A 446 28.99 14.07 39.49
C ALA A 446 29.06 14.07 37.95
N LEU A 447 28.42 15.06 37.34
CA LEU A 447 28.58 15.37 35.91
C LEU A 447 29.96 16.01 35.67
N PRO A 448 30.59 15.86 34.48
CA PRO A 448 32.00 16.18 34.27
C PRO A 448 32.37 17.67 34.40
N HIS A 449 31.38 18.57 34.45
CA HIS A 449 31.61 20.01 34.58
C HIS A 449 30.68 20.61 35.65
N SER A 450 31.24 20.68 36.87
CA SER A 450 30.92 21.53 38.03
C SER A 450 29.54 22.20 38.06
N GLY A 451 28.53 21.50 38.55
CA GLY A 451 27.28 22.12 39.00
C GLY A 451 26.36 21.09 39.63
N MET A 452 26.02 21.26 40.92
CA MET A 452 25.05 20.40 41.62
C MET A 452 23.68 20.53 40.94
N THR A 453 23.06 19.41 40.57
CA THR A 453 21.62 19.35 40.29
C THR A 453 20.88 19.60 41.60
N LEU A 454 20.10 20.68 41.65
CA LEU A 454 19.53 21.19 42.89
C LEU A 454 18.09 20.71 43.07
N PHE A 455 17.30 20.79 42.01
CA PHE A 455 15.90 20.35 41.96
C PHE A 455 15.43 20.26 40.50
N ASP A 456 14.29 19.60 40.31
CA ASP A 456 13.63 19.50 39.01
C ASP A 456 12.48 20.50 38.89
N VAL A 457 12.24 20.95 37.66
CA VAL A 457 11.14 21.87 37.32
C VAL A 457 10.37 21.37 36.11
N ASP A 458 9.11 21.76 36.04
CA ASP A 458 8.27 21.58 34.88
C ASP A 458 8.32 22.86 34.04
N VAL A 459 8.56 22.70 32.75
CA VAL A 459 8.62 23.80 31.79
C VAL A 459 7.39 23.73 30.90
N GLU A 460 6.63 24.83 30.88
CA GLU A 460 5.53 25.04 29.95
C GLU A 460 5.88 26.25 29.08
N SER A 461 6.14 26.03 27.80
CA SER A 461 6.56 27.09 26.88
C SER A 461 5.86 27.02 25.53
N THR A 462 5.78 28.18 24.91
CA THR A 462 5.46 28.38 23.52
C THR A 462 6.73 28.89 22.83
N LEU A 463 7.10 28.22 21.74
CA LEU A 463 8.30 28.46 20.97
C LEU A 463 7.92 28.91 19.57
N GLY A 464 8.53 29.99 19.09
CA GLY A 464 8.62 30.24 17.66
C GLY A 464 9.94 29.70 17.17
N CYS A 465 9.89 28.66 16.34
CA CYS A 465 11.09 28.05 15.78
C CYS A 465 10.98 27.89 14.26
N ARG A 466 12.13 27.65 13.63
CA ARG A 466 12.19 27.15 12.26
C ARG A 466 12.76 25.74 12.28
N VAL A 467 12.12 24.82 11.59
CA VAL A 467 12.69 23.51 11.25
C VAL A 467 13.17 23.63 9.82
N GLY A 468 14.48 23.62 9.59
CA GLY A 468 15.05 24.13 8.34
C GLY A 468 14.60 25.56 8.08
N ASP A 469 13.91 25.77 6.96
CA ASP A 469 13.35 27.09 6.59
C ASP A 469 11.87 27.27 7.01
N TYR A 470 11.21 26.21 7.48
CA TYR A 470 9.78 26.24 7.79
C TYR A 470 9.53 26.88 9.16
N PHE A 471 8.79 27.98 9.22
CA PHE A 471 8.39 28.58 10.50
C PHE A 471 7.23 27.82 11.15
N VAL A 472 7.38 27.51 12.43
CA VAL A 472 6.32 26.89 13.22
C VAL A 472 6.26 27.48 14.62
N GLU A 473 5.04 27.60 15.13
CA GLU A 473 4.79 27.89 16.53
C GLU A 473 4.40 26.60 17.25
N LEU A 474 5.09 26.31 18.35
CA LEU A 474 5.05 25.02 19.03
C LEU A 474 4.76 25.23 20.51
N ASP A 475 3.80 24.47 21.05
CA ASP A 475 3.63 24.37 22.50
C ASP A 475 4.44 23.18 23.01
N TYR A 476 5.40 23.48 23.87
CA TYR A 476 6.31 22.52 24.46
C TYR A 476 6.07 22.42 25.96
N ARG A 477 5.88 21.18 26.43
CA ARG A 477 5.80 20.87 27.85
C ARG A 477 6.76 19.73 28.18
N GLN A 478 7.61 19.96 29.15
CA GLN A 478 8.51 18.94 29.67
C GLN A 478 8.50 18.96 31.19
N GLU A 479 8.28 17.80 31.77
CA GLU A 479 8.31 17.59 33.21
C GLU A 479 9.70 17.11 33.63
N THR A 480 10.05 17.35 34.89
CA THR A 480 11.33 16.88 35.49
C THR A 480 12.59 17.37 34.75
N VAL A 481 12.64 18.66 34.40
CA VAL A 481 13.85 19.28 33.82
C VAL A 481 14.85 19.58 34.95
N PRO A 482 16.09 19.06 34.88
CA PRO A 482 17.07 19.27 35.93
C PRO A 482 17.62 20.70 35.93
N VAL A 483 17.61 21.34 37.10
CA VAL A 483 18.16 22.69 37.31
C VAL A 483 19.48 22.60 38.08
N GLY A 484 20.55 23.13 37.49
CA GLY A 484 21.82 23.39 38.17
C GLY A 484 21.96 24.88 38.51
N ILE A 485 22.57 25.20 39.66
CA ILE A 485 22.96 26.57 39.99
C ILE A 485 24.43 26.77 39.60
N PHE A 486 24.69 27.87 38.89
CA PHE A 486 26.03 28.36 38.63
C PHE A 486 26.23 29.71 39.34
N GLY A 487 27.30 29.79 40.14
CA GLY A 487 27.69 30.99 40.88
C GLY A 487 28.49 31.97 40.05
#